data_AF-A0A382PUR0-F1
#
_entry.id   AF-A0A382PUR0-F1
#
_cell.length_a   1.000
_cell.length_b   1.000
_cell.length_c   1.000
_cell.angle_alpha   90.00
_cell.angle_beta   90.00
_cell.angle_gamma   90.00
#
_symmetry.space_group_name_H-M   'P 1'
#
loop_
_entity.id
_entity.type
_entity.pdbx_description
1 polymer ?
#
loop_
_entity_poly.entity_id
_entity_poly.type
_entity_poly.pdbx_seq_one_letter_code
_entity_poly.pdbx_strand_id
1 'polypeptide(L)'
;GTDEFAHEGKYDQYLLSANRLDGYIKNIWEWVQSDYRYKNKTTLIITTDHGRGDEPIDYWRHHGSNVKGAEKVWISVMGPDTPATGEVNNSRKIYSSQIAKTISTLLSVDYTNKESVGDVIKGIIYNYR
;
A
#
# COMPACT_ATOMS: atom_id res chain seq x y z
N GLY A 1 1.13 15.88 -7.51
CA GLY A 1 1.56 14.53 -7.07
C GLY A 1 1.32 13.54 -8.21
N THR A 2 1.56 12.26 -8.01
CA THR A 2 1.24 11.23 -9.04
C THR A 2 -0.21 11.36 -9.53
N ASP A 3 -1.14 11.63 -8.63
CA ASP A 3 -2.55 11.80 -8.99
C ASP A 3 -2.79 12.99 -9.96
N GLU A 4 -2.43 14.19 -9.52
CA GLU A 4 -2.52 15.44 -10.29
C GLU A 4 -1.92 15.32 -11.70
N PHE A 5 -0.66 14.86 -11.79
CA PHE A 5 0.04 14.84 -13.07
C PHE A 5 -0.50 13.80 -14.03
N ALA A 6 -1.09 12.71 -13.52
CA ALA A 6 -1.81 11.78 -14.36
C ALA A 6 -3.10 12.41 -14.92
N HIS A 7 -3.90 13.13 -14.13
CA HIS A 7 -5.06 13.85 -14.65
C HIS A 7 -4.68 14.85 -15.76
N GLU A 8 -3.59 15.59 -15.55
CA GLU A 8 -3.05 16.53 -16.53
C GLU A 8 -2.42 15.88 -17.77
N GLY A 9 -2.20 14.56 -17.77
CA GLY A 9 -1.53 13.85 -18.87
C GLY A 9 -0.01 14.09 -18.94
N LYS A 10 0.60 14.61 -17.88
CA LYS A 10 2.04 14.88 -17.79
C LYS A 10 2.80 13.63 -17.34
N TYR A 11 2.99 12.70 -18.28
CA TYR A 11 3.57 11.38 -18.00
C TYR A 11 4.98 11.44 -17.39
N ASP A 12 5.82 12.37 -17.84
CA ASP A 12 7.14 12.62 -17.26
C ASP A 12 7.05 13.05 -15.79
N GLN A 13 6.18 14.01 -15.47
CA GLN A 13 5.97 14.51 -14.11
C GLN A 13 5.33 13.45 -13.20
N TYR A 14 4.48 12.59 -13.76
CA TYR A 14 3.94 11.42 -13.09
C TYR A 14 5.06 10.48 -12.63
N LEU A 15 5.98 10.11 -13.53
CA LEU A 15 7.13 9.25 -13.20
C LEU A 15 8.10 9.91 -12.21
N LEU A 16 8.40 11.20 -12.40
CA LEU A 16 9.23 11.96 -11.46
C LEU A 16 8.60 12.03 -10.06
N SER A 17 7.28 12.15 -9.98
CA SER A 17 6.56 12.15 -8.71
C SER A 17 6.58 10.78 -8.03
N ALA A 18 6.43 9.69 -8.78
CA ALA A 18 6.55 8.33 -8.26
C ALA A 18 7.96 8.07 -7.71
N ASN A 19 9.01 8.48 -8.45
CA ASN A 19 10.39 8.37 -7.98
C ASN A 19 10.67 9.22 -6.74
N ARG A 20 10.10 10.44 -6.66
CA ARG A 20 10.22 11.28 -5.47
C ARG A 20 9.54 10.64 -4.25
N LEU A 21 8.37 10.04 -4.43
CA LEU A 21 7.68 9.31 -3.37
C LEU A 21 8.52 8.14 -2.85
N ASP A 22 9.17 7.39 -3.74
CA ASP A 22 10.11 6.32 -3.35
C ASP A 22 11.24 6.85 -2.46
N GLY A 23 11.84 7.99 -2.82
CA GLY A 23 12.83 8.67 -1.99
C GLY A 23 12.29 9.10 -0.61
N TYR A 24 11.03 9.52 -0.53
CA TYR A 24 10.40 9.84 0.77
C TYR A 24 10.16 8.59 1.61
N ILE A 25 9.73 7.48 1.01
CA ILE A 25 9.57 6.19 1.70
C ILE A 25 10.91 5.75 2.28
N LYS A 26 12.00 5.86 1.49
CA LYS A 26 13.35 5.59 1.97
C LYS A 26 13.71 6.45 3.19
N ASN A 27 13.52 7.76 3.11
CA ASN A 27 13.84 8.67 4.22
C ASN A 27 13.05 8.35 5.50
N ILE A 28 11.75 8.03 5.37
CA ILE A 28 10.91 7.62 6.51
C ILE A 28 11.45 6.32 7.11
N TRP A 29 11.79 5.34 6.27
CA TRP A 29 12.33 4.07 6.74
C TRP A 29 13.68 4.25 7.46
N GLU A 30 14.61 4.99 6.87
CA GLU A 30 15.91 5.29 7.49
C GLU A 30 15.74 6.01 8.82
N TRP A 31 14.81 6.98 8.90
CA TRP A 31 14.49 7.65 10.15
C TRP A 31 13.92 6.69 11.21
N VAL A 32 12.94 5.85 10.86
CA VAL A 32 12.39 4.81 11.75
C VAL A 32 13.50 3.90 12.28
N GLN A 33 14.48 3.53 11.44
CA GLN A 33 15.58 2.66 11.83
C GLN A 33 16.69 3.36 12.64
N SER A 34 16.73 4.70 12.63
CA SER A 34 17.74 5.50 13.34
C SER A 34 17.47 5.65 14.84
N ASP A 35 16.22 5.49 15.27
CA ASP A 35 15.78 5.73 16.64
C ASP A 35 15.36 4.43 17.32
N TYR A 36 16.02 4.06 18.43
CA TYR A 36 15.78 2.83 19.19
C TYR A 36 14.34 2.67 19.73
N ARG A 37 13.58 3.77 19.79
CA ARG A 37 12.17 3.76 20.17
C ARG A 37 11.29 3.17 19.07
N TYR A 38 11.66 3.32 17.79
CA TYR A 38 10.89 2.88 16.63
C TYR A 38 11.52 1.68 15.91
N LYS A 39 12.86 1.62 15.88
CA LYS A 39 13.64 0.56 15.23
C LYS A 39 13.19 -0.81 15.71
N ASN A 40 12.92 -1.71 14.77
CA ASN A 40 12.46 -3.08 15.02
C ASN A 40 11.19 -3.19 15.89
N LYS A 41 10.40 -2.10 15.96
CA LYS A 41 9.13 -2.01 16.72
C LYS A 41 8.01 -1.35 15.90
N THR A 42 8.31 -0.98 14.65
CA THR A 42 7.41 -0.24 13.77
C THR A 42 7.24 -1.00 12.47
N THR A 43 5.98 -1.13 12.05
CA THR A 43 5.61 -1.65 10.73
C THR A 43 5.08 -0.50 9.88
N LEU A 44 5.66 -0.30 8.71
CA LEU A 44 5.16 0.61 7.69
C LEU A 44 4.28 -0.17 6.72
N ILE A 45 3.02 0.25 6.58
CA ILE A 45 2.10 -0.22 5.54
C ILE A 45 1.85 0.95 4.60
N ILE A 46 2.11 0.75 3.32
CA ILE A 46 2.04 1.79 2.29
C ILE A 46 1.10 1.29 1.19
N THR A 47 0.10 2.09 0.84
CA THR A 47 -0.91 1.77 -0.18
C THR A 47 -1.45 3.05 -0.78
N THR A 48 -2.23 2.94 -1.85
CA THR A 48 -3.08 4.02 -2.36
C THR A 48 -4.54 3.76 -2.02
N ASP A 49 -5.36 4.79 -2.11
CA ASP A 49 -6.82 4.75 -1.99
C ASP A 49 -7.50 4.29 -3.29
N HIS A 50 -6.88 4.58 -4.44
CA HIS A 50 -7.32 4.09 -5.74
C HIS A 50 -6.14 3.87 -6.71
N GLY A 51 -6.44 3.19 -7.81
CA GLY A 51 -5.55 2.98 -8.95
C GLY A 51 -5.83 3.94 -10.10
N ARG A 52 -5.45 3.52 -11.29
CA ARG A 52 -5.68 4.19 -12.58
C ARG A 52 -6.21 3.18 -13.60
N GLY A 53 -6.95 3.65 -14.61
CA GLY A 53 -7.41 2.78 -15.68
C GLY A 53 -6.30 2.40 -16.66
N ASP A 54 -6.49 1.29 -17.35
CA ASP A 54 -5.53 0.77 -18.34
C ASP A 54 -6.11 0.67 -19.76
N GLU A 55 -7.45 0.64 -19.90
CA GLU A 55 -8.12 0.48 -21.19
C GLU A 55 -9.36 1.39 -21.32
N PRO A 56 -9.44 2.24 -22.37
CA PRO A 56 -8.40 2.52 -23.38
C PRO A 56 -7.16 3.18 -22.76
N ILE A 57 -6.01 3.17 -23.44
CA ILE A 57 -4.73 3.64 -22.89
C ILE A 57 -4.83 4.97 -22.14
N ASP A 58 -5.55 5.98 -22.66
CA ASP A 58 -5.73 7.31 -22.04
C ASP A 58 -6.37 7.28 -20.64
N TYR A 59 -7.03 6.17 -20.25
CA TYR A 59 -7.64 6.00 -18.92
C TYR A 59 -6.63 5.93 -17.78
N TRP A 60 -5.32 5.86 -18.06
CA TRP A 60 -4.28 6.07 -17.06
C TRP A 60 -4.42 7.43 -16.36
N ARG A 61 -5.08 8.39 -17.02
CA ARG A 61 -5.36 9.74 -16.54
C ARG A 61 -6.63 9.83 -15.69
N HIS A 62 -7.37 8.74 -15.54
CA HIS A 62 -8.66 8.73 -14.87
C HIS A 62 -8.71 7.68 -13.76
N HIS A 63 -9.66 7.87 -12.85
CA HIS A 63 -10.02 6.91 -11.81
C HIS A 63 -11.50 7.09 -11.44
N GLY A 64 -12.02 6.20 -10.59
CA GLY A 64 -13.42 6.20 -10.15
C GLY A 64 -14.14 4.91 -10.56
N SER A 65 -15.37 4.74 -10.07
CA SER A 65 -16.13 3.48 -10.22
C SER A 65 -16.41 3.09 -11.68
N ASN A 66 -16.39 4.04 -12.60
CA ASN A 66 -16.64 3.81 -14.03
C ASN A 66 -15.35 3.61 -14.85
N VAL A 67 -14.18 3.65 -14.21
CA VAL A 67 -12.88 3.50 -14.86
C VAL A 67 -12.35 2.10 -14.54
N LYS A 68 -12.48 1.19 -15.50
CA LYS A 68 -11.98 -0.18 -15.38
C LYS A 68 -10.48 -0.18 -15.06
N GLY A 69 -10.08 -0.96 -14.05
CA GLY A 69 -8.69 -1.06 -13.60
C GLY A 69 -8.34 -0.08 -12.47
N ALA A 70 -9.08 1.03 -12.34
CA ALA A 70 -8.82 2.02 -11.29
C ALA A 70 -9.17 1.51 -9.88
N GLU A 71 -9.86 0.38 -9.74
CA GLU A 71 -10.08 -0.29 -8.47
C GLU A 71 -8.84 -1.05 -7.95
N LYS A 72 -7.82 -1.24 -8.80
CA LYS A 72 -6.60 -1.97 -8.44
C LYS A 72 -5.61 -1.04 -7.74
N VAL A 73 -5.33 -1.32 -6.48
CA VAL A 73 -4.28 -0.65 -5.69
C VAL A 73 -3.14 -1.60 -5.38
N TRP A 74 -1.99 -1.04 -5.00
CA TRP A 74 -0.84 -1.80 -4.52
C TRP A 74 -0.67 -1.62 -3.01
N ILE A 75 0.03 -2.57 -2.38
CA ILE A 75 0.42 -2.48 -0.97
C ILE A 75 1.89 -2.91 -0.84
N SER A 76 2.64 -2.20 0.00
CA SER A 76 3.97 -2.57 0.48
C SER A 76 3.98 -2.58 1.99
N VAL A 77 4.61 -3.59 2.59
CA VAL A 77 4.74 -3.71 4.05
C VAL A 77 6.18 -4.00 4.43
N MET A 78 6.69 -3.24 5.40
CA MET A 78 8.04 -3.39 5.95
C MET A 78 7.97 -3.29 7.47
N GLY A 79 8.52 -4.26 8.19
CA GLY A 79 8.47 -4.27 9.65
C GLY A 79 9.10 -5.52 10.26
N PRO A 80 9.24 -5.56 11.60
CA PRO A 80 9.85 -6.70 12.31
C PRO A 80 9.03 -7.99 12.20
N ASP A 81 7.70 -7.87 12.06
CA ASP A 81 6.77 -9.01 12.02
C ASP A 81 6.40 -9.44 10.60
N THR A 82 6.99 -8.80 9.58
CA THR A 82 6.68 -9.02 8.17
C THR A 82 7.79 -9.82 7.48
N PRO A 83 7.45 -10.95 6.80
CA PRO A 83 8.41 -11.69 6.00
C PRO A 83 9.08 -10.83 4.92
N ALA A 84 10.42 -10.85 4.87
CA ALA A 84 11.20 -10.15 3.85
C ALA A 84 11.21 -10.91 2.50
N THR A 85 10.04 -11.06 1.87
CA THR A 85 9.89 -11.79 0.59
C THR A 85 10.30 -10.98 -0.64
N GLY A 86 10.62 -9.69 -0.47
CA GLY A 86 10.87 -8.78 -1.58
C GLY A 86 9.61 -8.53 -2.42
N GLU A 87 9.79 -8.26 -3.71
CA GLU A 87 8.70 -8.12 -4.67
C GLU A 87 7.95 -9.44 -4.85
N VAL A 88 6.64 -9.42 -4.59
CA VAL A 88 5.81 -10.62 -4.64
C VAL A 88 5.13 -10.73 -5.99
N ASN A 89 5.46 -11.80 -6.72
CA ASN A 89 4.80 -12.18 -7.96
C ASN A 89 3.77 -13.29 -7.71
N ASN A 90 2.73 -13.37 -8.55
CA ASN A 90 1.68 -14.41 -8.49
C ASN A 90 1.00 -14.54 -7.11
N SER A 91 0.83 -13.42 -6.40
CA SER A 91 0.08 -13.42 -5.15
C SER A 91 -1.40 -13.68 -5.41
N ARG A 92 -2.06 -14.35 -4.46
CA ARG A 92 -3.53 -14.35 -4.39
C ARG A 92 -4.07 -12.92 -4.38
N LYS A 93 -5.28 -12.74 -4.90
CA LYS A 93 -5.98 -11.45 -4.84
C LYS A 93 -6.21 -11.06 -3.38
N ILE A 94 -5.86 -9.82 -3.05
CA ILE A 94 -6.09 -9.19 -1.75
C ILE A 94 -6.98 -7.96 -1.96
N TYR A 95 -7.61 -7.49 -0.88
CA TYR A 95 -8.54 -6.36 -0.91
C TYR A 95 -8.19 -5.34 0.16
N SER A 96 -8.40 -4.05 -0.11
CA SER A 96 -8.15 -2.97 0.85
C SER A 96 -8.99 -3.11 2.13
N SER A 97 -10.14 -3.79 2.06
CA SER A 97 -10.97 -4.14 3.21
C SER A 97 -10.26 -5.03 4.24
N GLN A 98 -9.14 -5.67 3.88
CA GLN A 98 -8.34 -6.52 4.78
C GLN A 98 -7.30 -5.72 5.60
N ILE A 99 -7.04 -4.47 5.23
CA ILE A 99 -5.96 -3.66 5.82
C ILE A 99 -6.25 -3.36 7.29
N ALA A 100 -7.49 -2.97 7.64
CA ALA A 100 -7.84 -2.61 9.01
C ALA A 100 -7.66 -3.79 9.99
N LYS A 101 -8.14 -4.98 9.63
CA LYS A 101 -7.94 -6.18 10.45
C LYS A 101 -6.45 -6.54 10.56
N THR A 102 -5.69 -6.40 9.48
CA THR A 102 -4.23 -6.64 9.49
C THR A 102 -3.49 -5.69 10.43
N ILE A 103 -3.80 -4.39 10.40
CA ILE A 103 -3.26 -3.40 11.34
C ILE A 103 -3.60 -3.78 12.79
N SER A 104 -4.84 -4.16 13.07
CA SER A 104 -5.23 -4.55 14.42
C SER A 104 -4.47 -5.77 14.95
N THR A 105 -4.20 -6.75 14.07
CA THR A 105 -3.41 -7.94 14.41
C THR A 105 -1.95 -7.57 14.69
N LEU A 106 -1.34 -6.70 13.89
CA LEU A 106 0.02 -6.18 14.15
C LEU A 106 0.11 -5.44 15.48
N LEU A 107 -0.93 -4.68 15.85
CA LEU A 107 -0.98 -3.94 17.11
C LEU A 107 -1.41 -4.81 18.30
N SER A 108 -1.81 -6.08 18.07
CA SER A 108 -2.40 -6.95 19.09
C SER A 108 -3.59 -6.31 19.82
N VAL A 109 -4.47 -5.64 19.08
CA VAL A 109 -5.69 -5.00 19.62
C VAL A 109 -6.94 -5.65 19.06
N ASP A 110 -7.99 -5.69 19.88
CA ASP A 110 -9.31 -6.12 19.43
C ASP A 110 -9.88 -5.08 18.46
N TYR A 111 -10.22 -5.55 17.26
CA TYR A 111 -10.85 -4.75 16.24
C TYR A 111 -12.34 -5.01 16.18
N THR A 112 -13.12 -4.00 16.52
CA THR A 112 -14.57 -3.96 16.33
C THR A 112 -14.93 -2.93 15.28
N ASN A 113 -15.88 -3.29 14.43
CA ASN A 113 -16.26 -2.54 13.24
C ASN A 113 -17.77 -2.65 13.06
N LYS A 114 -18.41 -1.57 12.64
CA LYS A 114 -19.85 -1.56 12.33
C LYS A 114 -20.16 -2.40 11.09
N GLU A 115 -19.33 -2.24 10.06
CA GLU A 115 -19.43 -2.95 8.77
C GLU A 115 -18.39 -4.05 8.69
N SER A 116 -18.73 -5.21 8.13
CA SER A 116 -17.79 -6.33 7.98
C SER A 116 -16.53 -5.93 7.20
N VAL A 117 -15.37 -6.41 7.66
CA VAL A 117 -14.07 -6.23 7.00
C VAL A 117 -13.53 -7.58 6.52
N GLY A 118 -12.55 -7.55 5.63
CA GLY A 118 -11.89 -8.77 5.19
C GLY A 118 -10.98 -9.36 6.27
N ASP A 119 -10.70 -10.66 6.16
CA ASP A 119 -9.72 -11.35 7.00
C ASP A 119 -8.33 -10.73 6.85
N VAL A 120 -7.46 -10.95 7.83
CA VAL A 120 -6.07 -10.52 7.78
C VAL A 120 -5.39 -10.99 6.48
N ILE A 121 -4.51 -10.15 5.94
CA ILE A 121 -3.75 -10.47 4.73
C ILE A 121 -2.65 -11.49 5.06
N LYS A 122 -2.91 -12.77 4.75
CA LYS A 122 -1.90 -13.84 4.83
C LYS A 122 -0.68 -13.48 3.98
N GLY A 123 0.50 -13.70 4.54
CA GLY A 123 1.79 -13.35 3.95
C GLY A 123 2.39 -12.04 4.49
N ILE A 124 1.59 -11.18 5.14
CA ILE A 124 2.10 -9.91 5.72
C ILE A 124 2.65 -10.10 7.15
N ILE A 125 2.22 -11.14 7.85
CA ILE A 125 2.62 -11.41 9.25
C ILE A 125 3.19 -12.83 9.35
N TYR A 126 4.30 -13.00 10.08
CA TYR A 126 4.82 -14.33 10.43
C TYR A 126 3.80 -15.11 11.27
N ASN A 127 3.11 -16.07 10.64
CA ASN A 127 2.17 -17.04 11.25
C ASN A 127 1.10 -16.41 12.17
N TYR A 128 -0.17 -16.58 11.78
CA TYR A 128 -1.31 -16.30 12.65
C TYR A 128 -1.15 -17.04 13.98
N ARG A 129 -1.10 -16.28 15.08
CA ARG A 129 -1.35 -16.85 16.41
C ARG A 129 -2.85 -17.08 16.58
#